data_AF-A0A444WYJ6-F1
#
_entry.id   AF-A0A444WYJ6-F1
#
_cell.length_a   1.000
_cell.length_b   1.000
_cell.length_c   1.000
_cell.angle_alpha   90.00
_cell.angle_beta   90.00
_cell.angle_gamma   90.00
#
_symmetry.space_group_name_H-M   'P 1'
#
loop_
_entity.id
_entity.type
_entity.pdbx_description
1 polymer ?
#
loop_
_entity_poly.entity_id
_entity_poly.type
_entity_poly.pdbx_seq_one_letter_code
_entity_poly.pdbx_strand_id
1 'polypeptide(L)'
;MNNIVTEQWIQVQHLEQALHVTKMRTLKAQRLASFTRCTFLRITNTLLDDLRALHSYVSRERTSVSSLVSRAMDQFKRYSSMAKKYHHQLQGFIKSLMKRNEFTASLANDELIFFLASAVIIFPAISVWVLLSS
;
A
#
# COMPACT_ATOMS: atom_id res chain seq x y z
N MET A 1 -55.81 34.03 5.66
CA MET A 1 -55.62 32.73 5.00
C MET A 1 -54.39 32.71 4.09
N ASN A 2 -54.12 33.77 3.32
CA ASN A 2 -52.97 33.84 2.40
C ASN A 2 -51.58 33.76 3.08
N ASN A 3 -51.40 34.36 4.26
CA ASN A 3 -50.10 34.31 4.96
C ASN A 3 -49.71 32.91 5.46
N ILE A 4 -50.71 32.05 5.77
CA ILE A 4 -50.46 30.68 6.27
C ILE A 4 -49.96 29.80 5.12
N VAL A 5 -50.52 30.00 3.93
CA VAL A 5 -50.11 29.26 2.72
C VAL A 5 -48.68 29.64 2.32
N THR A 6 -48.29 30.91 2.45
CA THR A 6 -46.92 31.35 2.15
C THR A 6 -45.89 30.82 3.14
N GLU A 7 -46.19 30.75 4.43
CA GLU A 7 -45.27 30.20 5.44
C GLU A 7 -45.05 28.69 5.28
N GLN A 8 -46.11 27.93 4.98
CA GLN A 8 -45.99 26.49 4.72
C GLN A 8 -45.17 26.20 3.47
N TRP A 9 -45.30 27.02 2.43
CA TRP A 9 -44.54 26.86 1.20
C TRP A 9 -43.04 27.08 1.42
N ILE A 10 -42.68 28.06 2.25
CA ILE A 10 -41.28 28.34 2.63
C ILE A 10 -40.68 27.15 3.39
N GLN A 11 -41.44 26.52 4.29
CA GLN A 11 -40.98 25.35 5.04
C GLN A 11 -40.71 24.13 4.13
N VAL A 12 -41.59 23.87 3.16
CA VAL A 12 -41.40 22.79 2.18
C VAL A 12 -40.16 23.04 1.34
N GLN A 13 -39.93 24.28 0.91
CA GLN A 13 -38.77 24.65 0.10
C GLN A 13 -37.45 24.43 0.86
N HIS A 14 -37.39 24.82 2.13
CA HIS A 14 -36.22 24.55 2.98
C HIS A 14 -35.97 23.05 3.20
N LEU A 15 -37.04 22.26 3.33
CA LEU A 15 -36.92 20.81 3.52
C LEU A 15 -36.35 20.14 2.26
N GLU A 16 -36.82 20.51 1.08
CA GLU A 16 -36.28 19.99 -0.19
C GLU A 16 -34.81 20.38 -0.38
N GLN A 17 -34.45 21.61 -0.04
CA GLN A 17 -33.07 22.07 -0.12
C GLN A 17 -32.16 21.33 0.87
N ALA A 18 -32.60 21.11 2.11
CA ALA A 18 -31.88 20.32 3.10
C ALA A 18 -31.72 18.84 2.68
N LEU A 19 -32.75 18.26 2.07
CA LEU A 19 -32.72 16.91 1.53
C LEU A 19 -31.67 16.79 0.41
N HIS A 20 -31.65 17.73 -0.54
CA HIS A 20 -30.68 17.73 -1.64
C HIS A 20 -29.24 17.88 -1.14
N VAL A 21 -29.00 18.81 -0.21
CA VAL A 21 -27.67 19.01 0.40
C VAL A 21 -27.22 17.75 1.13
N THR A 22 -28.11 17.07 1.85
CA THR A 22 -27.80 15.84 2.58
C THR A 22 -27.45 14.70 1.63
N LYS A 23 -28.23 14.48 0.56
CA LYS A 23 -27.93 13.48 -0.49
C LYS A 23 -26.56 13.72 -1.14
N MET A 24 -26.24 14.98 -1.43
CA MET A 24 -24.93 15.33 -2.01
C MET A 24 -23.78 15.10 -1.03
N ARG A 25 -23.98 15.37 0.27
CA ARG A 25 -22.97 15.12 1.31
C ARG A 25 -22.76 13.62 1.56
N THR A 26 -23.82 12.82 1.58
CA THR A 26 -23.71 11.37 1.76
C THR A 26 -23.03 10.71 0.57
N LEU A 27 -23.36 11.08 -0.66
CA LEU A 27 -22.68 10.58 -1.86
C LEU A 27 -21.21 10.97 -1.91
N LYS A 28 -20.85 12.19 -1.49
CA LYS A 28 -19.45 12.62 -1.38
C LYS A 28 -18.70 11.85 -0.30
N ALA A 29 -19.29 11.66 0.88
CA ALA A 29 -18.69 10.88 1.97
C ALA A 29 -18.51 9.41 1.55
N GLN A 30 -19.49 8.82 0.87
CA GLN A 30 -19.41 7.47 0.32
C GLN A 30 -18.32 7.35 -0.75
N ARG A 31 -18.18 8.33 -1.66
CA ARG A 31 -17.09 8.37 -2.64
C ARG A 31 -15.71 8.50 -1.98
N LEU A 32 -15.58 9.35 -0.96
CA LEU A 32 -14.33 9.54 -0.23
C LEU A 32 -13.94 8.26 0.53
N ALA A 33 -14.91 7.57 1.13
CA ALA A 33 -14.72 6.28 1.80
C ALA A 33 -14.41 5.13 0.82
N SER A 34 -14.97 5.16 -0.40
CA SER A 34 -14.63 4.17 -1.45
C SER A 34 -13.24 4.44 -2.03
N PHE A 35 -12.86 5.71 -2.27
CA PHE A 35 -11.55 6.06 -2.81
C PHE A 35 -10.40 5.73 -1.85
N THR A 36 -10.57 5.93 -0.54
CA THR A 36 -9.58 5.53 0.47
C THR A 36 -9.43 4.01 0.59
N ARG A 37 -10.43 3.24 0.13
CA ARG A 37 -10.47 1.77 0.23
C ARG A 37 -10.17 1.03 -1.08
N CYS A 38 -10.10 1.65 -2.26
CA CYS A 38 -10.28 0.88 -3.52
C CYS A 38 -9.03 0.40 -4.29
N THR A 39 -7.82 0.95 -4.11
CA THR A 39 -6.64 0.40 -4.83
C THR A 39 -5.86 -0.55 -3.95
N PHE A 40 -5.55 -0.11 -2.72
CA PHE A 40 -4.79 -0.91 -1.77
C PHE A 40 -5.54 -2.18 -1.34
N LEU A 41 -6.82 -2.08 -0.94
CA LEU A 41 -7.57 -3.30 -0.56
C LEU A 41 -7.84 -4.23 -1.74
N ARG A 42 -7.93 -3.68 -2.95
CA ARG A 42 -8.05 -4.50 -4.16
C ARG A 42 -6.78 -5.33 -4.36
N ILE A 43 -5.61 -4.72 -4.22
CA ILE A 43 -4.32 -5.41 -4.29
C ILE A 43 -4.17 -6.45 -3.17
N THR A 44 -4.58 -6.13 -1.94
CA THR A 44 -4.50 -7.10 -0.83
C THR A 44 -5.45 -8.27 -1.03
N ASN A 45 -6.67 -8.01 -1.51
CA ASN A 45 -7.65 -9.07 -1.77
C ASN A 45 -7.20 -9.98 -2.92
N THR A 46 -6.66 -9.41 -4.02
CA THR A 46 -6.12 -10.22 -5.12
C THR A 46 -4.93 -11.08 -4.68
N LEU A 47 -4.00 -10.51 -3.89
CA LEU A 47 -2.88 -11.29 -3.34
C LEU A 47 -3.33 -12.38 -2.38
N LEU A 48 -4.36 -12.10 -1.56
CA LEU A 48 -4.91 -13.07 -0.62
C LEU A 48 -5.62 -14.22 -1.33
N ASP A 49 -6.36 -13.94 -2.40
CA ASP A 49 -7.04 -14.96 -3.20
C ASP A 49 -6.03 -15.82 -3.98
N ASP A 50 -4.98 -15.23 -4.56
CA ASP A 50 -3.89 -15.97 -5.21
C ASP A 50 -3.15 -16.88 -4.22
N LEU A 51 -2.85 -16.38 -3.02
CA LEU A 51 -2.23 -17.19 -1.96
C LEU A 51 -3.13 -18.36 -1.54
N ARG A 52 -4.45 -18.15 -1.47
CA ARG A 52 -5.42 -19.20 -1.11
C ARG A 52 -5.53 -20.25 -2.21
N ALA A 53 -5.56 -19.84 -3.48
CA ALA A 53 -5.56 -20.73 -4.63
C ALA A 53 -4.28 -21.58 -4.65
N LEU A 54 -3.12 -20.95 -4.47
CA LEU A 54 -1.82 -21.61 -4.39
C LEU A 54 -1.79 -22.61 -3.22
N HIS A 55 -2.30 -22.24 -2.05
CA HIS A 55 -2.36 -23.11 -0.88
C HIS A 55 -3.23 -24.35 -1.14
N SER A 56 -4.39 -24.18 -1.80
CA SER A 56 -5.28 -25.31 -2.14
C SER A 56 -4.64 -26.29 -3.16
N TYR A 57 -3.89 -25.76 -4.13
CA TYR A 57 -3.16 -26.54 -5.13
C TYR A 57 -2.00 -27.33 -4.49
N VAL A 58 -1.17 -26.65 -3.69
CA VAL A 58 -0.05 -27.26 -2.95
C VAL A 58 -0.53 -28.34 -1.98
N SER A 59 -1.68 -28.13 -1.33
CA SER A 59 -2.22 -29.09 -0.37
C SER A 59 -2.79 -30.37 -1.02
N ARG A 60 -3.17 -30.31 -2.30
CA ARG A 60 -3.69 -31.45 -3.07
C ARG A 60 -2.57 -32.34 -3.64
N GLU A 61 -1.42 -31.74 -3.98
CA GLU A 61 -0.31 -32.39 -4.69
C GLU A 61 0.96 -32.46 -3.79
N ARG A 62 0.76 -33.02 -2.59
CA ARG A 62 1.69 -32.91 -1.43
C ARG A 62 3.11 -33.40 -1.66
N THR A 63 3.35 -34.38 -2.53
CA THR A 63 4.67 -35.05 -2.65
C THR A 63 5.54 -34.48 -3.77
N SER A 64 4.98 -34.09 -4.92
CA SER A 64 5.74 -33.48 -6.02
C SER A 64 6.00 -31.99 -5.78
N VAL A 65 5.00 -31.26 -5.27
CA VAL A 65 5.09 -29.80 -5.06
C VAL A 65 5.89 -29.45 -3.81
N SER A 66 5.93 -30.32 -2.78
CA SER A 66 6.71 -30.06 -1.56
C SER A 66 8.21 -29.92 -1.83
N SER A 67 8.77 -30.74 -2.72
CA SER A 67 10.17 -30.62 -3.12
C SER A 67 10.47 -29.31 -3.85
N LEU A 68 9.56 -28.87 -4.73
CA LEU A 68 9.66 -27.59 -5.45
C LEU A 68 9.56 -26.40 -4.49
N VAL A 69 8.60 -26.44 -3.56
CA VAL A 69 8.40 -25.41 -2.53
C VAL A 69 9.61 -25.35 -1.60
N SER A 70 10.15 -26.50 -1.17
CA SER A 70 11.36 -26.55 -0.35
C SER A 70 12.56 -25.94 -1.09
N ARG A 71 12.73 -26.27 -2.37
CA ARG A 71 13.80 -25.70 -3.20
C ARG A 71 13.63 -24.20 -3.36
N ALA A 72 12.40 -23.72 -3.61
CA ALA A 72 12.10 -22.30 -3.68
C ALA A 72 12.39 -21.58 -2.35
N MET A 73 12.04 -22.21 -1.23
CA MET A 73 12.30 -21.68 0.11
C MET A 73 13.80 -21.57 0.41
N ASP A 74 14.58 -22.58 0.03
CA ASP A 74 16.04 -22.57 0.17
C ASP A 74 16.67 -21.47 -0.68
N GLN A 75 16.22 -21.30 -1.92
CA GLN A 75 16.66 -20.20 -2.77
C GLN A 75 16.29 -18.84 -2.17
N PHE A 76 15.04 -18.67 -1.72
CA PHE A 76 14.60 -17.46 -1.05
C PHE A 76 15.45 -17.15 0.19
N LYS A 77 15.77 -18.15 1.00
CA LYS A 77 16.66 -18.00 2.17
C LYS A 77 18.05 -17.53 1.75
N ARG A 78 18.62 -18.09 0.69
CA ARG A 78 19.91 -17.64 0.13
C ARG A 78 19.85 -16.19 -0.36
N TYR A 79 18.83 -15.84 -1.13
CA TYR A 79 18.63 -14.47 -1.60
C TYR A 79 18.43 -13.48 -0.45
N SER A 80 17.63 -13.82 0.57
CA SER A 80 17.43 -12.96 1.75
C SER A 80 18.72 -12.75 2.54
N SER A 81 19.55 -13.79 2.66
CA SER A 81 20.85 -13.71 3.34
C SER A 81 21.82 -12.81 2.57
N MET A 82 21.81 -12.93 1.24
CA MET A 82 22.60 -12.08 0.35
C MET A 82 22.13 -10.62 0.41
N ALA A 83 20.81 -10.39 0.33
CA ALA A 83 20.21 -9.07 0.46
C ALA A 83 20.54 -8.43 1.80
N LYS A 84 20.50 -9.18 2.90
CA LYS A 84 20.91 -8.70 4.23
C LYS A 84 22.38 -8.28 4.26
N LYS A 85 23.27 -9.06 3.65
CA LYS A 85 24.70 -8.72 3.55
C LYS A 85 24.91 -7.42 2.78
N TYR A 86 24.29 -7.28 1.60
CA TYR A 86 24.41 -6.07 0.80
C TYR A 86 23.74 -4.86 1.45
N HIS A 87 22.60 -5.05 2.11
CA HIS A 87 21.93 -4.01 2.88
C HIS A 87 22.87 -3.45 3.95
N HIS A 88 23.52 -4.32 4.72
CA HIS A 88 24.47 -3.90 5.74
C HIS A 88 25.70 -3.18 5.16
N GLN A 89 26.25 -3.67 4.04
CA GLN A 89 27.35 -2.98 3.34
C GLN A 89 26.92 -1.59 2.86
N LEU A 90 25.70 -1.47 2.33
CA LEU A 90 25.13 -0.24 1.84
C LEU A 90 24.86 0.76 2.97
N GLN A 91 24.41 0.29 4.13
CA GLN A 91 24.29 1.13 5.33
C GLN A 91 25.63 1.78 5.68
N GLY A 92 26.72 1.02 5.67
CA GLY A 92 28.07 1.56 5.92
C GLY A 92 28.48 2.60 4.89
N PHE A 93 28.23 2.33 3.61
CA PHE A 93 28.50 3.28 2.53
C PHE A 93 27.70 4.57 2.67
N ILE A 94 26.38 4.48 2.87
CA ILE A 94 25.49 5.63 3.05
C ILE A 94 25.89 6.44 4.28
N LYS A 95 26.18 5.77 5.41
CA LYS A 95 26.64 6.42 6.64
C LYS A 95 27.92 7.22 6.40
N SER A 96 28.88 6.65 5.68
CA SER A 96 30.12 7.32 5.30
C SER A 96 29.85 8.53 4.39
N LEU A 97 29.00 8.36 3.37
CA LEU A 97 28.62 9.43 2.46
C LEU A 97 27.94 10.60 3.20
N MET A 98 27.00 10.30 4.08
CA MET A 98 26.27 11.30 4.85
C MET A 98 27.18 12.06 5.82
N LYS A 99 28.05 11.36 6.56
CA LYS A 99 28.99 12.00 7.49
C LYS A 99 30.01 12.92 6.82
N ARG A 100 30.32 12.68 5.54
CA ARG A 100 31.27 13.50 4.77
C ARG A 100 30.66 14.79 4.22
N ASN A 101 29.34 14.94 4.27
CA ASN A 101 28.64 16.09 3.75
C ASN A 101 28.03 16.89 4.90
N GLU A 102 28.39 18.17 5.00
CA GLU A 102 27.98 19.07 6.09
C GLU A 102 26.46 19.11 6.29
N PHE A 103 25.68 19.02 5.21
CA PHE A 103 24.21 19.09 5.25
C PHE A 103 23.55 17.80 5.74
N THR A 104 24.14 16.64 5.43
CA THR A 104 23.54 15.34 5.76
C THR A 104 24.21 14.66 6.95
N ALA A 105 25.31 15.21 7.45
CA ALA A 105 26.03 14.70 8.62
C ALA A 105 25.13 14.69 9.88
N SER A 106 24.31 15.73 10.08
CA SER A 106 23.35 15.82 11.19
C SER A 106 22.23 14.77 11.10
N LEU A 107 21.94 14.28 9.90
CA LEU A 107 20.90 13.29 9.62
C LEU A 107 21.42 11.85 9.60
N ALA A 108 22.72 11.62 9.84
CA ALA A 108 23.36 10.31 9.74
C ALA A 108 23.03 9.36 10.91
N ASN A 109 21.76 9.25 11.29
CA ASN A 109 21.27 8.31 12.30
C ASN A 109 21.00 6.93 11.70
N ASP A 110 21.15 5.89 12.51
CA ASP A 110 21.12 4.51 12.04
C ASP A 110 19.76 4.08 11.46
N GLU A 111 18.65 4.67 11.94
CA GLU A 111 17.31 4.39 11.42
C GLU A 111 17.12 4.98 10.01
N LEU A 112 17.49 6.25 9.78
CA LEU A 112 17.41 6.85 8.44
C LEU A 112 18.34 6.13 7.47
N ILE A 113 19.54 5.76 7.91
CA ILE A 113 20.49 4.96 7.11
C ILE A 113 19.89 3.60 6.74
N PHE A 114 19.21 2.93 7.68
CA PHE A 114 18.48 1.70 7.41
C PHE A 114 17.38 1.89 6.36
N PHE A 115 16.58 2.96 6.46
CA PHE A 115 15.54 3.27 5.49
C PHE A 115 16.10 3.59 4.10
N LEU A 116 17.15 4.42 4.00
CA LEU A 116 17.79 4.73 2.72
C LEU A 116 18.40 3.47 2.08
N ALA A 117 19.09 2.63 2.86
CA ALA A 117 19.65 1.38 2.35
C ALA A 117 18.56 0.44 1.81
N SER A 118 17.43 0.34 2.52
CA SER A 118 16.26 -0.43 2.08
C SER A 118 15.65 0.16 0.80
N ALA A 119 15.51 1.48 0.73
CA ALA A 119 14.95 2.18 -0.41
C ALA A 119 15.75 1.93 -1.70
N VAL A 120 17.09 2.01 -1.63
CA VAL A 120 17.97 1.74 -2.78
C VAL A 120 17.82 0.30 -3.30
N ILE A 121 17.55 -0.67 -2.43
CA ILE A 121 17.33 -2.08 -2.81
C ILE A 121 15.92 -2.28 -3.39
N ILE A 122 14.90 -1.69 -2.77
CA ILE A 122 13.49 -1.94 -3.09
C ILE A 122 13.03 -1.13 -4.32
N PHE A 123 13.47 0.12 -4.47
CA PHE A 123 13.01 0.99 -5.56
C PHE A 123 13.22 0.41 -6.96
N PRO A 124 14.37 -0.19 -7.30
CA PRO A 124 14.55 -0.83 -8.61
C PRO A 124 13.57 -1.99 -8.82
N ALA A 125 13.34 -2.82 -7.81
CA ALA A 125 12.43 -3.94 -7.90
C ALA A 125 10.98 -3.49 -8.16
N ILE A 126 10.51 -2.48 -7.42
CA ILE A 126 9.18 -1.90 -7.63
C ILE A 126 9.10 -1.20 -9.00
N SER A 127 10.12 -0.47 -9.40
CA SER A 127 10.13 0.25 -10.69
C SER A 127 10.03 -0.71 -11.88
N VAL A 128 10.82 -1.80 -11.85
CA VAL A 128 10.76 -2.85 -12.87
C VAL A 128 9.39 -3.53 -12.86
N TRP A 129 8.83 -3.83 -11.69
CA TRP A 129 7.50 -4.41 -11.57
C TRP A 129 6.43 -3.51 -12.20
N VAL A 130 6.41 -2.23 -11.82
CA VAL A 130 5.44 -1.25 -12.35
C VAL A 130 5.56 -1.15 -13.86
N LEU A 131 6.78 -1.00 -14.41
CA LEU A 131 7.03 -0.92 -15.85
C LEU A 131 6.58 -2.17 -16.62
N LEU A 132 6.79 -3.36 -16.06
CA LEU A 132 6.37 -4.63 -16.68
C LEU A 132 4.87 -4.91 -16.53
N SER A 133 4.21 -4.29 -15.55
CA SER A 133 2.77 -4.42 -15.30
C SER A 133 1.90 -3.35 -15.97
N SER A 134 2.54 -2.39 -16.66
CA SER A 134 1.89 -1.29 -17.41
C SER A 134 1.63 -1.70 -18.85
#